data_AF-A0A965AEZ5-F1
#
_entry.id   AF-A0A965AEZ5-F1
#
_cell.length_a   1.000
_cell.length_b   1.000
_cell.length_c   1.000
_cell.angle_alpha   90.00
_cell.angle_beta   90.00
_cell.angle_gamma   90.00
#
_symmetry.space_group_name_H-M   'P 1'
#
loop_
_entity.id
_entity.type
_entity.pdbx_description
1 polymer ?
#
loop_
_entity_poly.entity_id
_entity_poly.type
_entity_poly.pdbx_seq_one_letter_code
_entity_poly.pdbx_strand_id
1 'polypeptide(L)'
;MRILITGAAGFIGMHVAERLLARGDEVVGLDSINSYYDPALKEARLARLRGHEGFTFVRGDLEDRATVEAVFREDCEPPEAGFRTLPTE
;
A
#
# COMPACT_ATOMS: atom_id res chain seq x y z
N MET A 1 4.28 0.34 16.88
CA MET A 1 3.95 1.65 16.26
C MET A 1 3.21 1.38 14.96
N ARG A 2 2.44 2.34 14.45
CA ARG A 2 1.79 2.24 13.12
C ARG A 2 2.58 3.03 12.09
N ILE A 3 2.99 2.39 11.00
CA ILE A 3 3.96 2.93 10.03
C ILE A 3 3.39 2.82 8.62
N LEU A 4 3.37 3.94 7.88
CA LEU A 4 3.05 3.98 6.46
C LEU A 4 4.32 3.75 5.61
N ILE A 5 4.26 2.79 4.69
CA ILE A 5 5.30 2.54 3.69
C ILE A 5 4.71 2.77 2.30
N THR A 6 5.26 3.73 1.56
CA THR A 6 4.96 3.91 0.14
C THR A 6 5.84 2.98 -0.70
N GLY A 7 5.30 2.44 -1.79
CA GLY A 7 6.00 1.44 -2.61
C GLY A 7 6.18 0.09 -1.91
N ALA A 8 5.21 -0.33 -1.09
CA ALA A 8 5.32 -1.53 -0.24
C ALA A 8 5.46 -2.84 -1.04
N ALA A 9 4.96 -2.91 -2.28
CA ALA A 9 5.16 -4.07 -3.17
C ALA A 9 6.47 -3.97 -3.98
N GLY A 10 7.21 -2.87 -3.84
CA GLY A 10 8.55 -2.68 -4.37
C GLY A 10 9.60 -3.55 -3.67
N PHE A 11 10.82 -3.55 -4.22
CA PHE A 11 11.92 -4.34 -3.68
C PHE A 11 12.31 -3.92 -2.26
N ILE A 12 12.55 -2.63 -2.05
CA ILE A 12 12.94 -2.07 -0.74
C ILE A 12 11.75 -2.09 0.22
N GLY A 13 10.58 -1.63 -0.24
CA GLY A 13 9.37 -1.52 0.57
C GLY A 13 8.98 -2.85 1.21
N MET A 14 9.04 -3.95 0.46
CA MET A 14 8.73 -5.28 0.98
C MET A 14 9.68 -5.70 2.11
N HIS A 15 10.99 -5.55 1.93
CA HIS A 15 11.96 -5.93 2.98
C HIS A 15 11.85 -5.05 4.23
N VAL A 16 11.56 -3.76 4.06
CA VAL A 16 11.32 -2.84 5.19
C VAL A 16 10.05 -3.24 5.94
N ALA A 17 8.96 -3.53 5.21
CA ALA A 17 7.70 -3.99 5.79
C ALA A 17 7.90 -5.28 6.59
N GLU A 18 8.54 -6.30 6.00
CA GLU A 18 8.85 -7.56 6.71
C GLU A 18 9.62 -7.31 8.01
N ARG A 19 10.63 -6.43 7.99
CA ARG A 19 11.46 -6.15 9.16
C ARG A 19 10.69 -5.45 10.29
N LEU A 20 9.78 -4.56 9.94
CA LEU A 20 8.93 -3.82 10.89
C LEU A 20 7.83 -4.71 11.46
N LEU A 21 7.17 -5.50 10.60
CA LEU A 21 6.20 -6.50 11.02
C LEU A 21 6.83 -7.53 11.97
N ALA A 22 8.04 -8.01 11.68
CA ALA A 22 8.78 -8.91 12.56
C ALA A 22 9.20 -8.27 13.91
N ARG A 23 9.22 -6.93 13.99
CA ARG A 23 9.44 -6.20 15.25
C ARG A 23 8.15 -6.08 16.09
N GLY A 24 7.00 -6.44 15.52
CA GLY A 24 5.68 -6.27 16.14
C GLY A 24 5.03 -4.92 15.85
N ASP A 25 5.50 -4.20 14.82
CA ASP A 25 4.81 -2.98 14.36
C ASP A 25 3.67 -3.29 13.41
N GLU A 26 2.74 -2.35 13.32
CA GLU A 26 1.71 -2.32 12.29
C GLU A 26 2.23 -1.55 11.08
N VAL A 27 2.03 -2.12 9.89
CA VAL A 27 2.48 -1.55 8.63
C VAL A 27 1.29 -1.37 7.70
N VAL A 28 1.08 -0.12 7.26
CA VAL A 28 0.17 0.20 6.16
C VAL A 28 1.01 0.39 4.90
N GLY A 29 0.84 -0.47 3.90
CA GLY A 29 1.54 -0.41 2.64
C GLY A 29 0.69 0.25 1.55
N LEU A 30 1.17 1.35 0.97
CA LEU A 30 0.59 2.01 -0.20
C LEU A 30 1.40 1.67 -1.45
N ASP A 31 0.79 1.09 -2.48
CA ASP A 31 1.43 0.85 -3.78
C ASP A 31 0.41 0.90 -4.91
N SER A 32 0.77 1.52 -6.04
CA SER A 32 -0.11 1.57 -7.22
C SER A 32 -0.13 0.25 -8.00
N ILE A 33 0.86 -0.63 -7.78
CA ILE A 33 1.12 -1.83 -8.58
C ILE A 33 1.18 -1.47 -10.08
N ASN A 34 1.85 -0.36 -10.41
CA ASN A 34 2.02 0.03 -11.80
C ASN A 34 2.80 -1.03 -12.61
N SER A 35 2.55 -1.10 -13.91
CA SER A 35 3.10 -2.08 -14.87
C SER A 35 4.54 -1.79 -15.32
N TYR A 36 5.26 -0.91 -14.62
CA TYR A 36 6.67 -0.63 -14.90
C TYR A 36 7.57 -1.87 -14.69
N TYR A 37 7.05 -2.90 -14.00
CA TYR A 37 7.59 -4.26 -13.89
C TYR A 37 6.46 -5.28 -14.05
N ASP A 38 6.80 -6.57 -14.23
CA ASP A 38 5.83 -7.67 -14.25
C ASP A 38 4.95 -7.63 -12.98
N PRO A 39 3.63 -7.40 -13.12
CA PRO A 39 2.70 -7.38 -12.00
C PRO A 39 2.76 -8.65 -11.13
N ALA A 40 3.07 -9.81 -11.73
CA ALA A 40 3.19 -11.06 -11.01
C ALA A 40 4.30 -11.03 -9.94
N LEU A 41 5.40 -10.30 -10.19
CA LEU A 41 6.49 -10.14 -9.23
C LEU A 41 6.08 -9.27 -8.04
N LYS A 42 5.29 -8.22 -8.28
CA LYS A 42 4.76 -7.35 -7.21
C LYS A 42 3.71 -8.08 -6.38
N GLU A 43 2.83 -8.85 -7.02
CA GLU A 43 1.83 -9.68 -6.33
C GLU A 43 2.51 -10.77 -5.49
N ALA A 44 3.56 -11.42 -5.99
CA ALA A 44 4.33 -12.41 -5.22
C ALA A 44 4.98 -11.80 -3.97
N ARG A 45 5.48 -10.56 -4.05
CA ARG A 45 6.02 -9.80 -2.89
C ARG A 45 4.91 -9.42 -1.92
N LEU A 46 3.78 -8.94 -2.44
CA LEU A 46 2.64 -8.57 -1.62
C LEU A 46 2.04 -9.77 -0.89
N ALA A 47 2.02 -10.95 -1.51
CA ALA A 47 1.56 -12.19 -0.89
C ALA A 47 2.38 -12.57 0.35
N ARG A 48 3.69 -12.26 0.38
CA ARG A 48 4.53 -12.46 1.57
C ARG A 48 4.11 -11.56 2.73
N LEU A 49 3.71 -10.33 2.44
CA LEU A 49 3.30 -9.35 3.46
C LEU A 49 1.88 -9.60 3.97
N ARG A 50 0.96 -10.02 3.10
CA ARG A 50 -0.44 -10.33 3.45
C ARG A 50 -0.60 -11.45 4.48
N GLY A 51 0.43 -12.26 4.69
CA GLY A 51 0.44 -13.30 5.73
C GLY A 51 0.62 -12.77 7.16
N HIS A 52 0.92 -11.49 7.35
CA HIS A 52 1.14 -10.88 8.66
C HIS A 52 -0.12 -10.15 9.14
N GLU A 53 -0.58 -10.45 10.37
CA GLU A 53 -1.75 -9.81 10.98
C GLU A 53 -1.60 -8.29 11.14
N GLY A 54 -0.37 -7.79 11.29
CA GLY A 54 -0.08 -6.36 11.40
C GLY A 54 0.04 -5.62 10.07
N PHE A 55 -0.26 -6.25 8.92
CA PHE A 55 -0.10 -5.65 7.60
C PHE A 55 -1.43 -5.29 6.94
N THR A 56 -1.59 -4.02 6.57
CA THR A 56 -2.70 -3.53 5.76
C THR A 56 -2.19 -3.05 4.42
N PHE A 57 -2.82 -3.45 3.32
CA PHE A 57 -2.45 -2.99 1.99
C PHE A 57 -3.50 -2.04 1.42
N VAL A 58 -3.07 -0.88 0.96
CA VAL A 58 -3.88 0.08 0.20
C VAL A 58 -3.33 0.15 -1.21
N ARG A 59 -4.18 -0.22 -2.18
CA ARG A 59 -3.87 -0.03 -3.59
C ARG A 59 -4.27 1.38 -3.99
N GLY A 60 -3.30 2.17 -4.44
CA GLY A 60 -3.57 3.53 -4.90
C GLY A 60 -2.28 4.26 -5.27
N ASP A 61 -2.44 5.40 -5.93
CA ASP A 61 -1.32 6.23 -6.34
C ASP A 61 -1.05 7.32 -5.29
N LEU A 62 0.22 7.68 -5.12
CA LEU A 62 0.62 8.80 -4.26
C LEU A 62 0.17 10.14 -4.85
N GLU A 63 -0.02 10.21 -6.18
CA GLU A 63 -0.53 11.39 -6.86
C GLU A 63 -2.04 11.61 -6.61
N ASP A 64 -2.76 10.58 -6.14
CA ASP A 64 -4.17 10.70 -5.76
C ASP A 64 -4.30 11.21 -4.32
N ARG A 65 -4.67 12.49 -4.22
CA ARG A 65 -4.92 13.15 -2.95
C ARG A 65 -5.96 12.43 -2.09
N ALA A 66 -7.02 11.87 -2.69
CA ALA A 66 -8.06 11.19 -1.94
C ALA A 66 -7.54 9.88 -1.32
N THR A 67 -6.72 9.14 -2.07
CA THR A 67 -6.00 7.96 -1.57
C THR A 67 -5.10 8.33 -0.40
N VAL A 68 -4.28 9.38 -0.53
CA VAL A 68 -3.38 9.82 0.55
C VAL A 68 -4.18 10.20 1.79
N GLU A 69 -5.21 11.03 1.65
CA GLU A 69 -6.08 11.42 2.77
C GLU A 69 -6.73 10.18 3.44
N ALA A 70 -7.15 9.17 2.66
CA ALA A 70 -7.74 7.96 3.20
C ALA A 70 -6.76 7.14 4.06
N VAL A 71 -5.50 7.03 3.65
CA VAL A 71 -4.46 6.26 4.35
C VAL A 71 -4.09 6.88 5.71
N PHE A 72 -4.23 8.19 5.86
CA PHE A 72 -3.94 8.90 7.10
C PHE A 72 -5.11 8.95 8.11
N ARG A 73 -6.31 8.51 7.73
CA ARG A 73 -7.44 8.41 8.67
C ARG A 73 -7.20 7.26 9.66
N GLU A 74 -7.67 7.43 10.91
CA GLU A 74 -7.52 6.42 11.97
C GLU A 74 -8.05 5.05 11.53
N ASP A 75 -9.17 5.04 10.80
CA ASP A 75 -9.82 3.82 10.35
C ASP A 75 -9.28 3.25 9.03
N CYS A 76 -8.27 3.88 8.39
CA CYS A 76 -7.67 3.51 7.10
C CYS A 76 -8.49 2.52 6.27
N GLU A 77 -9.70 2.90 5.88
CA GLU A 77 -10.49 2.15 4.94
C GLU A 77 -10.04 2.55 3.53
N PRO A 78 -9.73 1.59 2.65
CA PRO A 78 -9.51 1.91 1.25
C PRO A 78 -10.77 2.64 0.75
N PRO A 79 -10.63 3.80 0.07
CA PRO A 79 -11.79 4.44 -0.53
C PRO A 79 -12.45 3.41 -1.45
N GLU A 80 -13.77 3.21 -1.30
CA GLU A 80 -14.51 2.36 -2.22
C GLU A 80 -14.11 2.72 -3.64
N ALA A 81 -13.70 1.72 -4.42
CA ALA A 81 -13.11 1.88 -5.75
C ALA A 81 -14.12 2.54 -6.71
N GLY A 82 -14.22 3.87 -6.61
CA GLY A 82 -14.99 4.74 -7.47
C GLY A 82 -13.99 5.51 -8.32
N PHE A 83 -13.71 5.00 -9.51
CA PHE A 83 -13.02 5.73 -10.55
C PHE A 83 -13.88 6.94 -10.93
N ARG A 84 -13.74 8.05 -10.21
CA ARG A 84 -14.29 9.34 -10.63
C ARG A 84 -13.23 9.96 -11.53
N THR A 85 -13.42 9.81 -12.84
CA THR A 85 -12.79 10.68 -13.82
C THR A 85 -13.07 12.13 -13.40
N LEU A 86 -12.03 12.86 -13.02
CA LEU A 86 -12.11 14.30 -12.90
C LEU A 86 -12.41 14.86 -14.30
N PRO A 87 -13.38 15.79 -14.45
CA PRO A 87 -13.54 16.50 -15.70
C PRO A 87 -12.26 17.33 -15.92
N THR A 88 -11.59 17.07 -17.04
CA THR A 88 -10.63 18.01 -17.64
C THR A 88 -11.39 19.27 -18.02
N GLU A 89 -11.05 20.38 -17.37
CA GLU A 89 -11.14 21.73 -17.96
C GLU A 89 -9.72 22.27 -18.14
#